data_AF-A0A2D7U3A2-F1
#
_entry.id   AF-A0A2D7U3A2-F1
#
_cell.length_a   1.000
_cell.length_b   1.000
_cell.length_c   1.000
_cell.angle_alpha   90.00
_cell.angle_beta   90.00
_cell.angle_gamma   90.00
#
_symmetry.space_group_name_H-M   'P 1'
#
loop_
_entity.id
_entity.type
_entity.pdbx_description
1 polymer ?
#
loop_
_entity_poly.entity_id
_entity_poly.type
_entity_poly.pdbx_seq_one_letter_code
_entity_poly.pdbx_strand_id
1 'polypeptide(L)'
;MLGTNNLKKIHFIGVGGAGMSGIAEILINMNYEVSGSDIYPSLITERLEGLGLNFFNSHNKENLENVDLVVFSSAINKNNPELVEAKNRDINLIKRAEMLAHLTDLKESIIFAGSHGKTTTTCIAAHIFKENNFDPTYIIGGKVSSFESNANLGNGRHILAEADESDGSFLLFSPDKAVVTSIDNDHLEAYDHSVKKLELAFISFIQKVKEKVFIHDEQKSLIDNLNTKADIVTYGFDTNSDFQILNFSQNEKGSLFSLKNKIANTLYDFETNAYGKHNILNTVAAILVSLDEGIDYSSINKSLKTFPQVERRFEIISKNVFSQNIILVDDYGHHPTELINTINTIKEIWPKKEIVMAFQPHRYSRTKALFNEFVDVLSKIDNLILLEIYPASETPIENYSSQDLFEKIKNFNKKAVLVHGIDEAFIEIQKFKNEKYIFLTQGAGNTSLLASKFK
;
A
#
# COMPACT_ATOMS: atom_id res chain seq x y z
N MET A 1 13.56 13.53 -20.17
CA MET A 1 12.58 14.59 -20.52
C MET A 1 12.69 15.73 -19.51
N LEU A 2 12.52 15.44 -18.22
CA LEU A 2 12.99 16.31 -17.13
C LEU A 2 14.52 16.46 -17.20
N GLY A 3 15.05 17.62 -16.77
CA GLY A 3 16.50 17.89 -16.73
C GLY A 3 17.13 18.42 -18.03
N THR A 4 16.36 18.63 -19.10
CA THR A 4 16.83 19.32 -20.32
C THR A 4 16.52 20.82 -20.26
N ASN A 5 17.41 21.69 -20.78
CA ASN A 5 17.30 23.16 -20.68
C ASN A 5 16.02 23.80 -21.26
N ASN A 6 15.15 23.05 -21.93
CA ASN A 6 13.98 23.57 -22.64
C ASN A 6 12.64 23.35 -21.92
N LEU A 7 12.57 22.54 -20.86
CA LEU A 7 11.32 22.23 -20.18
C LEU A 7 11.24 22.99 -18.86
N LYS A 8 10.43 24.05 -18.81
CA LYS A 8 10.30 24.94 -17.65
C LYS A 8 8.91 24.94 -17.05
N LYS A 9 7.86 24.90 -17.88
CA LYS A 9 6.47 25.03 -17.45
C LYS A 9 5.67 23.74 -17.65
N ILE A 10 5.22 23.16 -16.55
CA ILE A 10 4.48 21.88 -16.52
C ILE A 10 3.06 22.15 -16.01
N HIS A 11 2.06 21.69 -16.75
CA HIS A 11 0.65 21.84 -16.39
C HIS A 11 0.03 20.50 -16.00
N PHE A 12 -0.64 20.44 -14.84
CA PHE A 12 -1.31 19.26 -14.32
C PHE A 12 -2.83 19.35 -14.51
N ILE A 13 -3.44 18.40 -15.22
CA ILE A 13 -4.90 18.28 -15.30
C ILE A 13 -5.38 17.30 -14.22
N GLY A 14 -6.17 17.79 -13.27
CA GLY A 14 -6.58 17.05 -12.07
C GLY A 14 -5.50 17.06 -10.98
N VAL A 15 -4.91 18.24 -10.71
CA VAL A 15 -3.76 18.40 -9.80
C VAL A 15 -4.10 18.05 -8.33
N GLY A 16 -5.37 18.12 -7.94
CA GLY A 16 -5.84 17.82 -6.59
C GLY A 16 -5.88 16.32 -6.26
N GLY A 17 -5.69 15.43 -7.25
CA GLY A 17 -5.66 13.98 -7.01
C GLY A 17 -4.43 13.56 -6.20
N ALA A 18 -4.60 12.60 -5.28
CA ALA A 18 -3.55 12.19 -4.33
C ALA A 18 -2.20 11.82 -4.99
N GLY A 19 -2.21 11.15 -6.14
CA GLY A 19 -1.00 10.81 -6.89
C GLY A 19 -0.48 11.93 -7.80
N MET A 20 -1.31 12.91 -8.15
CA MET A 20 -0.92 14.06 -8.98
C MET A 20 -0.26 15.14 -8.13
N SER A 21 -0.83 15.43 -6.95
CA SER A 21 -0.36 16.49 -6.05
C SER A 21 1.05 16.25 -5.56
N GLY A 22 1.43 15.00 -5.26
CA GLY A 22 2.78 14.67 -4.81
C GLY A 22 3.84 14.89 -5.91
N ILE A 23 3.51 14.54 -7.16
CA ILE A 23 4.39 14.78 -8.32
C ILE A 23 4.52 16.30 -8.56
N ALA A 24 3.42 17.04 -8.50
CA ALA A 24 3.42 18.48 -8.66
C ALA A 24 4.27 19.18 -7.59
N GLU A 25 4.12 18.80 -6.32
CA GLU A 25 4.93 19.32 -5.21
C GLU A 25 6.43 19.08 -5.42
N ILE A 26 6.82 17.87 -5.85
CA ILE A 26 8.22 17.55 -6.13
C ILE A 26 8.78 18.47 -7.22
N LEU A 27 8.02 18.67 -8.30
CA LEU A 27 8.46 19.54 -9.41
C LEU A 27 8.54 21.01 -9.00
N ILE A 28 7.60 21.50 -8.18
CA ILE A 28 7.66 22.86 -7.61
C ILE A 28 8.96 23.02 -6.80
N ASN A 29 9.24 22.09 -5.90
CA ASN A 29 10.43 22.15 -5.05
C ASN A 29 11.75 21.95 -5.85
N MET A 30 11.67 21.34 -7.02
CA MET A 30 12.76 21.29 -8.01
C MET A 30 12.88 22.56 -8.87
N ASN A 31 12.11 23.60 -8.57
CA ASN A 31 12.05 24.90 -9.26
C ASN A 31 11.50 24.86 -10.70
N TYR A 32 10.64 23.88 -11.03
CA TYR A 32 9.83 23.97 -12.25
C TYR A 32 8.66 24.96 -12.03
N GLU A 33 8.24 25.65 -13.10
CA GLU A 33 7.00 26.42 -13.08
C GLU A 33 5.83 25.46 -13.21
N VAL A 34 5.14 25.19 -12.10
CA VAL A 34 4.02 24.25 -12.10
C VAL A 34 2.71 25.01 -12.09
N SER A 35 1.83 24.63 -13.01
CA SER A 35 0.43 25.06 -13.03
C SER A 35 -0.47 23.84 -13.01
N GLY A 36 -1.75 24.00 -12.67
CA GLY A 36 -2.67 22.88 -12.76
C GLY A 36 -4.12 23.26 -12.58
N SER A 37 -5.01 22.43 -13.13
CA SER A 37 -6.45 22.60 -13.08
C SER A 37 -7.11 21.50 -12.25
N ASP A 38 -8.19 21.85 -11.55
CA ASP A 38 -9.11 20.89 -10.95
C ASP A 38 -10.53 21.50 -10.87
N ILE A 39 -11.55 20.66 -10.82
CA ILE A 39 -12.95 21.12 -10.79
C ILE A 39 -13.30 21.71 -9.42
N TYR A 40 -12.74 21.13 -8.37
CA TYR A 40 -13.03 21.51 -6.98
C TYR A 40 -11.76 21.92 -6.26
N PRO A 41 -11.68 23.16 -5.75
CA PRO A 41 -10.66 23.53 -4.77
C PRO A 41 -10.72 22.59 -3.57
N SER A 42 -9.56 22.26 -3.02
CA SER A 42 -9.41 21.39 -1.86
C SER A 42 -8.24 21.84 -0.99
N LEU A 43 -8.15 21.32 0.23
CA LEU A 43 -7.00 21.53 1.11
C LEU A 43 -5.66 21.16 0.43
N ILE A 44 -5.69 20.20 -0.51
CA ILE A 44 -4.51 19.80 -1.27
C ILE A 44 -4.09 20.90 -2.25
N THR A 45 -5.05 21.45 -3.02
CA THR A 45 -4.75 22.51 -4.00
C THR A 45 -4.35 23.80 -3.31
N GLU A 46 -5.03 24.18 -2.22
CA GLU A 46 -4.66 25.34 -1.40
C GLU A 46 -3.23 25.24 -0.87
N ARG A 47 -2.83 24.05 -0.39
CA ARG A 47 -1.46 23.80 0.07
C ARG A 47 -0.45 23.95 -1.07
N LEU A 48 -0.75 23.39 -2.25
CA LEU A 48 0.13 23.50 -3.42
C LEU A 48 0.25 24.94 -3.92
N GLU A 49 -0.83 25.73 -3.91
CA GLU A 49 -0.79 27.17 -4.21
C GLU A 49 0.15 27.90 -3.24
N GLY A 50 0.10 27.56 -1.95
CA GLY A 50 1.03 28.06 -0.94
C GLY A 50 2.50 27.70 -1.20
N LEU A 51 2.77 26.64 -1.98
CA LEU A 51 4.11 26.24 -2.41
C LEU A 51 4.52 26.87 -3.76
N GLY A 52 3.62 27.55 -4.47
CA GLY A 52 3.89 28.21 -5.75
C GLY A 52 3.19 27.61 -6.97
N LEU A 53 2.22 26.71 -6.78
CA LEU A 53 1.36 26.23 -7.87
C LEU A 53 0.50 27.37 -8.41
N ASN A 54 0.46 27.55 -9.73
CA ASN A 54 -0.56 28.36 -10.38
C ASN A 54 -1.83 27.50 -10.64
N PHE A 55 -2.83 27.63 -9.76
CA PHE A 55 -4.04 26.80 -9.77
C PHE A 55 -5.20 27.43 -10.56
N PHE A 56 -5.92 26.59 -11.31
CA PHE A 56 -7.12 26.94 -12.05
C PHE A 56 -8.31 26.08 -11.60
N ASN A 57 -9.38 26.73 -11.16
CA ASN A 57 -10.60 26.07 -10.66
C ASN A 57 -11.59 25.66 -11.77
N SER A 58 -11.09 25.44 -12.99
CA SER A 58 -11.89 25.05 -14.14
C SER A 58 -10.98 24.48 -15.24
N HIS A 59 -11.53 23.61 -16.08
CA HIS A 59 -10.81 23.12 -17.26
C HIS A 59 -11.07 24.01 -18.45
N ASN A 60 -10.07 24.80 -18.86
CA ASN A 60 -10.17 25.75 -19.96
C ASN A 60 -8.92 25.74 -20.82
N LYS A 61 -9.07 25.90 -22.14
CA LYS A 61 -7.95 25.91 -23.09
C LYS A 61 -6.94 27.02 -22.81
N GLU A 62 -7.40 28.12 -22.21
CA GLU A 62 -6.59 29.28 -21.81
C GLU A 62 -5.57 28.93 -20.71
N ASN A 63 -5.82 27.88 -19.92
CA ASN A 63 -4.90 27.43 -18.86
C ASN A 63 -3.56 26.94 -19.41
N LEU A 64 -3.49 26.60 -20.71
CA LEU A 64 -2.29 26.10 -21.39
C LEU A 64 -1.41 27.20 -22.00
N GLU A 65 -1.44 28.41 -21.44
CA GLU A 65 -0.58 29.51 -21.89
C GLU A 65 0.90 29.23 -21.55
N ASN A 66 1.75 29.19 -22.59
CA ASN A 66 3.20 28.96 -22.50
C ASN A 66 3.59 27.64 -21.79
N VAL A 67 2.77 26.60 -21.89
CA VAL A 67 3.02 25.29 -21.27
C VAL A 67 3.87 24.41 -22.18
N ASP A 68 4.94 23.82 -21.64
CA ASP A 68 5.86 22.93 -22.37
C ASP A 68 5.40 21.46 -22.33
N LEU A 69 4.72 21.09 -21.24
CA LEU A 69 4.30 19.72 -20.94
C LEU A 69 3.00 19.70 -20.15
N VAL A 70 2.08 18.82 -20.55
CA VAL A 70 0.85 18.53 -19.83
C VAL A 70 0.92 17.14 -19.23
N VAL A 71 0.69 17.06 -17.91
CA VAL A 71 0.55 15.82 -17.14
C VAL A 71 -0.91 15.63 -16.79
N PHE A 72 -1.46 14.45 -17.06
CA PHE A 72 -2.87 14.16 -16.77
C PHE A 72 -3.06 12.79 -16.12
N SER A 73 -4.09 12.68 -15.28
CA SER A 73 -4.47 11.41 -14.66
C SER A 73 -5.36 10.58 -15.58
N SER A 74 -5.48 9.28 -15.29
CA SER A 74 -6.40 8.37 -16.00
C SER A 74 -7.88 8.74 -15.83
N ALA A 75 -8.23 9.53 -14.81
CA ALA A 75 -9.59 9.98 -14.56
C ALA A 75 -10.03 11.11 -15.52
N ILE A 76 -9.10 11.75 -16.23
CA ILE A 76 -9.42 12.86 -17.12
C ILE A 76 -10.07 12.34 -18.41
N ASN A 77 -11.25 12.88 -18.72
CA ASN A 77 -11.98 12.55 -19.94
C ASN A 77 -11.19 12.96 -21.20
N LYS A 78 -11.19 12.13 -22.24
CA LYS A 78 -10.51 12.42 -23.52
C LYS A 78 -10.99 13.71 -24.20
N ASN A 79 -12.21 14.16 -23.90
CA ASN A 79 -12.82 15.39 -24.40
C ASN A 79 -12.57 16.60 -23.48
N ASN A 80 -11.71 16.47 -22.46
CA ASN A 80 -11.33 17.59 -21.61
C ASN A 80 -10.74 18.72 -22.50
N PRO A 81 -11.19 19.98 -22.34
CA PRO A 81 -10.80 21.08 -23.22
C PRO A 81 -9.30 21.37 -23.20
N GLU A 82 -8.61 21.16 -22.08
CA GLU A 82 -7.15 21.30 -21.99
C GLU A 82 -6.46 20.16 -22.74
N LEU A 83 -6.91 18.91 -22.58
CA LEU A 83 -6.32 17.79 -23.34
C LEU A 83 -6.51 17.94 -24.86
N VAL A 84 -7.66 18.44 -25.29
CA VAL A 84 -7.92 18.72 -26.71
C VAL A 84 -7.03 19.84 -27.20
N GLU A 85 -6.91 20.93 -26.44
CA GLU A 85 -6.06 22.05 -26.83
C GLU A 85 -4.57 21.70 -26.84
N ALA A 86 -4.09 20.93 -25.86
CA ALA A 86 -2.71 20.46 -25.82
C ALA A 86 -2.34 19.70 -27.10
N LYS A 87 -3.26 18.86 -27.61
CA LYS A 87 -3.08 18.18 -28.90
C LYS A 87 -3.12 19.14 -30.07
N ASN A 88 -4.03 20.11 -30.09
CA ASN A 88 -4.12 21.09 -31.18
C ASN A 88 -2.87 21.97 -31.30
N ARG A 89 -2.18 22.21 -30.18
CA ARG A 89 -0.95 23.01 -30.09
C ARG A 89 0.34 22.18 -30.14
N ASP A 90 0.24 20.87 -30.36
CA ASP A 90 1.38 19.94 -30.29
C ASP A 90 2.20 20.05 -28.99
N ILE A 91 1.54 20.34 -27.86
CA ILE A 91 2.15 20.34 -26.54
C ILE A 91 2.38 18.88 -26.12
N ASN A 92 3.55 18.60 -25.55
CA ASN A 92 3.86 17.26 -25.08
C ASN A 92 2.88 16.82 -24.00
N LEU A 93 2.37 15.60 -24.15
CA LEU A 93 1.38 15.01 -23.25
C LEU A 93 1.93 13.74 -22.66
N ILE A 94 1.96 13.66 -21.33
CA ILE A 94 2.33 12.43 -20.62
C ILE A 94 1.32 12.11 -19.53
N LYS A 95 1.13 10.82 -19.25
CA LYS A 95 0.30 10.36 -18.16
C LYS A 95 1.03 10.53 -16.83
N ARG A 96 0.26 10.58 -15.73
CA ARG A 96 0.77 10.57 -14.35
C ARG A 96 1.90 9.55 -14.13
N ALA A 97 1.71 8.31 -14.56
CA ALA A 97 2.68 7.25 -14.32
C ALA A 97 3.98 7.41 -15.13
N GLU A 98 3.89 7.98 -16.35
CA GLU A 98 5.07 8.30 -17.16
C GLU A 98 5.88 9.43 -16.51
N MET A 99 5.19 10.46 -15.97
CA MET A 99 5.85 11.52 -15.22
C MET A 99 6.54 10.97 -13.96
N LEU A 100 5.88 10.07 -13.24
CA LEU A 100 6.46 9.42 -12.06
C LEU A 100 7.71 8.62 -12.42
N ALA A 101 7.68 7.83 -13.51
CA ALA A 101 8.86 7.11 -13.99
C ALA A 101 10.00 8.08 -14.35
N HIS A 102 9.71 9.19 -15.01
CA HIS A 102 10.73 10.21 -15.30
C HIS A 102 11.32 10.88 -14.06
N LEU A 103 10.52 11.09 -13.00
CA LEU A 103 11.05 11.59 -11.72
C LEU A 103 12.01 10.59 -11.08
N THR A 104 11.70 9.29 -11.18
CA THR A 104 12.56 8.25 -10.61
C THR A 104 13.91 8.17 -11.32
N ASP A 105 14.00 8.54 -12.59
CA ASP A 105 15.27 8.56 -13.35
C ASP A 105 16.23 9.69 -12.91
N LEU A 106 15.78 10.66 -12.09
CA LEU A 106 16.60 11.80 -11.67
C LEU A 106 17.49 11.52 -10.46
N LYS A 107 17.24 10.42 -9.76
CA LYS A 107 17.88 10.03 -8.51
C LYS A 107 18.12 8.52 -8.52
N GLU A 108 18.89 8.02 -7.56
CA GLU A 108 19.03 6.58 -7.36
C GLU A 108 17.70 6.00 -6.88
N SER A 109 17.05 5.23 -7.74
CA SER A 109 15.67 4.82 -7.61
C SER A 109 15.51 3.44 -6.99
N ILE A 110 14.68 3.38 -5.95
CA ILE A 110 14.30 2.15 -5.26
C ILE A 110 12.79 2.00 -5.38
N ILE A 111 12.36 1.03 -6.20
CA ILE A 111 10.95 0.83 -6.52
C ILE A 111 10.37 -0.35 -5.74
N PHE A 112 9.26 -0.11 -5.06
CA PHE A 112 8.52 -1.12 -4.31
C PHE A 112 7.29 -1.55 -5.10
N ALA A 113 7.31 -2.79 -5.59
CA ALA A 113 6.27 -3.40 -6.39
C ALA A 113 5.76 -4.69 -5.72
N GLY A 114 4.59 -5.16 -6.16
CA GLY A 114 3.98 -6.40 -5.68
C GLY A 114 2.51 -6.23 -5.33
N SER A 115 1.71 -7.29 -5.35
CA SER A 115 0.25 -7.20 -5.13
C SER A 115 -0.10 -6.59 -3.78
N HIS A 116 0.61 -7.01 -2.73
CA HIS A 116 0.39 -6.58 -1.34
C HIS A 116 1.68 -6.04 -0.70
N GLY A 117 1.54 -5.20 0.31
CA GLY A 117 2.68 -4.78 1.17
C GLY A 117 3.52 -3.60 0.67
N LYS A 118 3.33 -3.13 -0.58
CA LYS A 118 4.07 -2.01 -1.20
C LYS A 118 4.18 -0.79 -0.28
N THR A 119 3.04 -0.19 0.05
CA THR A 119 2.95 1.01 0.90
C THR A 119 3.62 0.82 2.26
N THR A 120 3.35 -0.30 2.93
CA THR A 120 3.96 -0.59 4.23
C THR A 120 5.48 -0.66 4.14
N THR A 121 6.01 -1.39 3.16
CA THR A 121 7.45 -1.52 2.96
C THR A 121 8.09 -0.18 2.59
N THR A 122 7.48 0.60 1.71
CA THR A 122 7.98 1.93 1.31
C THR A 122 8.02 2.88 2.50
N CYS A 123 6.98 2.91 3.35
CA CYS A 123 6.96 3.73 4.56
C CYS A 123 8.07 3.34 5.54
N ILE A 124 8.28 2.04 5.78
CA ILE A 124 9.34 1.56 6.69
C ILE A 124 10.71 1.95 6.14
N ALA A 125 10.95 1.74 4.84
CA ALA A 125 12.22 2.10 4.21
C ALA A 125 12.47 3.62 4.24
N ALA A 126 11.47 4.43 3.89
CA ALA A 126 11.56 5.88 3.96
C ALA A 126 11.85 6.38 5.38
N HIS A 127 11.23 5.78 6.39
CA HIS A 127 11.51 6.10 7.80
C HIS A 127 12.93 5.75 8.20
N ILE A 128 13.41 4.54 7.88
CA ILE A 128 14.79 4.14 8.17
C ILE A 128 15.77 5.11 7.51
N PHE A 129 15.56 5.47 6.24
CA PHE A 129 16.45 6.41 5.55
C PHE A 129 16.42 7.81 6.18
N LYS A 130 15.23 8.31 6.55
CA LYS A 130 15.06 9.62 7.18
C LYS A 130 15.74 9.69 8.55
N GLU A 131 15.53 8.70 9.41
CA GLU A 131 16.14 8.62 10.75
C GLU A 131 17.68 8.51 10.71
N ASN A 132 18.23 8.09 9.57
CA ASN A 132 19.66 7.92 9.36
C ASN A 132 20.30 9.00 8.48
N ASN A 133 19.60 10.12 8.26
CA ASN A 133 20.09 11.30 7.51
C ASN A 133 20.41 11.02 6.03
N PHE A 134 19.81 10.00 5.44
CA PHE A 134 19.87 9.78 3.99
C PHE A 134 18.93 10.74 3.24
N ASP A 135 17.95 11.33 3.95
CA ASP A 135 17.01 12.35 3.46
C ASP A 135 16.42 12.03 2.07
N PRO A 136 15.74 10.89 1.89
CA PRO A 136 15.30 10.44 0.58
C PRO A 136 14.13 11.28 0.06
N THR A 137 14.04 11.41 -1.25
CA THR A 137 12.74 11.70 -1.88
C THR A 137 11.87 10.46 -1.79
N TYR A 138 10.59 10.60 -1.46
CA TYR A 138 9.67 9.47 -1.50
C TYR A 138 8.31 9.84 -2.08
N ILE A 139 7.67 8.86 -2.74
CA ILE A 139 6.34 8.97 -3.35
C ILE A 139 5.56 7.70 -3.01
N ILE A 140 4.60 7.86 -2.10
CA ILE A 140 3.77 6.82 -1.50
C ILE A 140 2.36 6.93 -2.11
N GLY A 141 1.82 5.82 -2.58
CA GLY A 141 0.58 5.80 -3.37
C GLY A 141 -0.68 6.15 -2.57
N GLY A 142 -0.62 6.08 -1.24
CA GLY A 142 -1.73 6.28 -0.32
C GLY A 142 -1.45 7.31 0.77
N LYS A 143 -2.52 7.85 1.38
CA LYS A 143 -2.39 8.66 2.59
C LYS A 143 -2.12 7.76 3.78
N VAL A 144 -0.99 8.00 4.43
CA VAL A 144 -0.57 7.29 5.64
C VAL A 144 -0.48 8.35 6.72
N SER A 145 -1.44 8.41 7.65
CA SER A 145 -1.51 9.51 8.63
C SER A 145 -0.26 9.61 9.51
N SER A 146 0.46 8.51 9.68
CA SER A 146 1.71 8.45 10.43
C SER A 146 2.89 9.06 9.68
N PHE A 147 2.72 9.37 8.39
CA PHE A 147 3.61 10.17 7.58
C PHE A 147 2.97 11.54 7.30
N GLU A 148 3.74 12.62 7.45
CA GLU A 148 3.24 14.00 7.29
C GLU A 148 2.67 14.27 5.88
N SER A 149 3.15 13.55 4.86
CA SER A 149 2.71 13.67 3.47
C SER A 149 2.94 12.37 2.70
N ASN A 150 2.14 12.15 1.66
CA ASN A 150 2.28 11.01 0.72
C ASN A 150 3.49 11.18 -0.20
N ALA A 151 4.07 12.37 -0.25
CA ALA A 151 5.28 12.63 -1.00
C ALA A 151 6.14 13.65 -0.26
N ASN A 152 7.46 13.53 -0.40
CA ASN A 152 8.42 14.47 0.14
C ASN A 152 9.63 14.56 -0.77
N LEU A 153 10.12 15.77 -0.98
CA LEU A 153 11.40 16.02 -1.64
C LEU A 153 12.51 16.11 -0.59
N GLY A 154 13.19 15.00 -0.32
CA GLY A 154 14.46 15.01 0.40
C GLY A 154 15.64 15.46 -0.47
N ASN A 155 16.72 15.93 0.15
CA ASN A 155 17.95 16.39 -0.50
C ASN A 155 18.94 15.26 -0.79
N GLY A 156 18.68 14.06 -0.29
CA GLY A 156 19.48 12.87 -0.52
C GLY A 156 19.49 12.41 -1.97
N ARG A 157 20.38 11.46 -2.27
CA ARG A 157 20.55 10.88 -3.61
C ARG A 157 19.43 9.92 -4.01
N HIS A 158 18.63 9.46 -3.06
CA HIS A 158 17.64 8.40 -3.28
C HIS A 158 16.25 8.93 -3.60
N ILE A 159 15.52 8.16 -4.41
CA ILE A 159 14.08 8.26 -4.58
C ILE A 159 13.42 6.90 -4.33
N LEU A 160 12.50 6.86 -3.36
CA LEU A 160 11.72 5.67 -3.00
C LEU A 160 10.31 5.83 -3.55
N ALA A 161 9.84 4.93 -4.41
CA ALA A 161 8.50 5.03 -4.94
C ALA A 161 7.78 3.69 -4.98
N GLU A 162 6.46 3.74 -4.78
CA GLU A 162 5.58 2.61 -5.06
C GLU A 162 5.31 2.53 -6.55
N ALA A 163 5.31 1.30 -7.09
CA ALA A 163 4.85 1.04 -8.44
C ALA A 163 3.68 0.06 -8.42
N ASP A 164 2.60 0.46 -9.09
CA ASP A 164 1.34 -0.26 -9.10
C ASP A 164 1.27 -1.19 -10.32
N GLU A 165 1.05 -2.47 -10.05
CA GLU A 165 0.86 -3.48 -11.08
C GLU A 165 -0.57 -3.46 -11.65
N SER A 166 -1.55 -2.87 -10.95
CA SER A 166 -2.97 -3.01 -11.29
C SER A 166 -3.38 -2.48 -12.67
N ASP A 167 -2.64 -1.52 -13.22
CA ASP A 167 -2.86 -0.93 -14.54
C ASP A 167 -1.67 -1.12 -15.50
N GLY A 168 -0.68 -1.95 -15.10
CA GLY A 168 0.55 -2.21 -15.84
C GLY A 168 1.55 -1.04 -15.84
N SER A 169 1.28 0.06 -15.13
CA SER A 169 2.12 1.25 -15.16
C SER A 169 3.50 1.05 -14.53
N PHE A 170 3.67 0.08 -13.63
CA PHE A 170 4.99 -0.29 -13.10
C PHE A 170 6.00 -0.69 -14.20
N LEU A 171 5.54 -1.10 -15.39
CA LEU A 171 6.40 -1.41 -16.52
C LEU A 171 7.08 -0.16 -17.10
N LEU A 172 6.65 1.05 -16.75
CA LEU A 172 7.28 2.28 -17.22
C LEU A 172 8.60 2.59 -16.49
N PHE A 173 8.80 2.02 -15.31
CA PHE A 173 9.98 2.26 -14.48
C PHE A 173 11.19 1.46 -14.98
N SER A 174 12.39 2.03 -14.78
CA SER A 174 13.68 1.37 -15.04
C SER A 174 14.63 1.61 -13.87
N PRO A 175 14.35 0.98 -12.72
CA PRO A 175 14.94 1.42 -11.47
C PRO A 175 16.36 0.90 -11.26
N ASP A 176 17.10 1.54 -10.35
CA ASP A 176 18.41 1.06 -9.94
C ASP A 176 18.24 -0.18 -9.07
N LYS A 177 17.31 -0.14 -8.10
CA LYS A 177 16.94 -1.28 -7.25
C LYS A 177 15.44 -1.47 -7.19
N ALA A 178 15.00 -2.70 -6.94
CA ALA A 178 13.59 -3.01 -6.75
C ALA A 178 13.33 -3.97 -5.60
N VAL A 179 12.16 -3.83 -4.99
CA VAL A 179 11.57 -4.78 -4.05
C VAL A 179 10.32 -5.35 -4.67
N VAL A 180 10.18 -6.68 -4.67
CA VAL A 180 8.98 -7.42 -5.07
C VAL A 180 8.42 -8.13 -3.84
N THR A 181 7.40 -7.52 -3.22
CA THR A 181 6.87 -7.96 -1.92
C THR A 181 5.97 -9.19 -2.03
N SER A 182 5.18 -9.32 -3.09
CA SER A 182 4.28 -10.45 -3.35
C SER A 182 3.75 -10.40 -4.78
N ILE A 183 3.27 -11.52 -5.28
CA ILE A 183 2.52 -11.62 -6.54
C ILE A 183 1.32 -12.53 -6.24
N ASP A 184 0.12 -11.98 -6.37
CA ASP A 184 -1.14 -12.65 -6.04
C ASP A 184 -2.15 -12.44 -7.18
N ASN A 185 -3.21 -13.24 -7.18
CA ASN A 185 -4.28 -13.22 -8.18
C ASN A 185 -5.24 -12.04 -7.98
N ASP A 186 -4.69 -10.82 -7.88
CA ASP A 186 -5.44 -9.57 -7.80
C ASP A 186 -5.26 -8.75 -9.08
N HIS A 187 -6.19 -7.83 -9.34
CA HIS A 187 -6.10 -6.88 -10.47
C HIS A 187 -5.88 -7.50 -11.85
N LEU A 188 -6.38 -8.72 -12.08
CA LEU A 188 -6.16 -9.46 -13.33
C LEU A 188 -6.86 -8.84 -14.54
N GLU A 189 -7.74 -7.85 -14.36
CA GLU A 189 -8.42 -7.14 -15.46
C GLU A 189 -7.43 -6.52 -16.45
N ALA A 190 -6.32 -5.97 -15.97
CA ALA A 190 -5.27 -5.39 -16.82
C ALA A 190 -4.43 -6.45 -17.56
N TYR A 191 -4.60 -7.72 -17.21
CA TYR A 191 -3.80 -8.85 -17.69
C TYR A 191 -4.65 -9.91 -18.38
N ASP A 192 -5.76 -9.50 -19.01
CA ASP A 192 -6.72 -10.39 -19.69
C ASP A 192 -7.16 -11.57 -18.81
N HIS A 193 -7.37 -11.30 -17.51
CA HIS A 193 -7.71 -12.28 -16.49
C HIS A 193 -6.73 -13.46 -16.37
N SER A 194 -5.44 -13.23 -16.67
CA SER A 194 -4.41 -14.27 -16.72
C SER A 194 -3.28 -14.04 -15.71
N VAL A 195 -3.16 -14.94 -14.74
CA VAL A 195 -2.06 -14.98 -13.76
C VAL A 195 -0.70 -15.04 -14.46
N LYS A 196 -0.58 -15.84 -15.52
CA LYS A 196 0.65 -15.94 -16.31
C LYS A 196 1.05 -14.61 -16.95
N LYS A 197 0.10 -13.78 -17.36
CA LYS A 197 0.39 -12.45 -17.92
C LYS A 197 0.89 -11.49 -16.84
N LEU A 198 0.32 -11.56 -15.64
CA LEU A 198 0.81 -10.81 -14.48
C LEU A 198 2.25 -11.22 -14.12
N GLU A 199 2.51 -12.52 -14.02
CA GLU A 199 3.85 -13.09 -13.79
C GLU A 199 4.86 -12.62 -14.85
N LEU A 200 4.49 -12.67 -16.13
CA LEU A 200 5.34 -12.18 -17.24
C LEU A 200 5.58 -10.66 -17.16
N ALA A 201 4.62 -9.89 -16.66
CA ALA A 201 4.80 -8.47 -16.44
C ALA A 201 5.81 -8.22 -15.31
N PHE A 202 5.74 -8.95 -14.19
CA PHE A 202 6.75 -8.86 -13.14
C PHE A 202 8.14 -9.27 -13.62
N ILE A 203 8.25 -10.33 -14.41
CA ILE A 203 9.49 -10.71 -15.09
C ILE A 203 10.04 -9.54 -15.93
N SER A 204 9.17 -8.91 -16.73
CA SER A 204 9.55 -7.78 -17.60
C SER A 204 9.98 -6.55 -16.80
N PHE A 205 9.39 -6.32 -15.62
CA PHE A 205 9.81 -5.27 -14.70
C PHE A 205 11.18 -5.58 -14.08
N ILE A 206 11.38 -6.80 -13.56
CA ILE A 206 12.66 -7.24 -12.96
C ILE A 206 13.81 -7.13 -13.97
N GLN A 207 13.57 -7.40 -15.25
CA GLN A 207 14.58 -7.26 -16.31
C GLN A 207 15.03 -5.82 -16.56
N LYS A 208 14.26 -4.81 -16.14
CA LYS A 208 14.61 -3.39 -16.26
C LYS A 208 15.40 -2.87 -15.07
N VAL A 209 15.50 -3.65 -14.00
CA VAL A 209 16.26 -3.28 -12.81
C VAL A 209 17.76 -3.33 -13.13
N LYS A 210 18.49 -2.28 -12.76
CA LYS A 210 19.90 -2.13 -13.15
C LYS A 210 20.87 -2.88 -12.22
N GLU A 211 20.62 -2.84 -10.91
CA GLU A 211 21.60 -3.30 -9.91
C GLU A 211 21.10 -4.49 -9.10
N LYS A 212 19.99 -4.35 -8.36
CA LYS A 212 19.59 -5.37 -7.38
C LYS A 212 18.09 -5.48 -7.18
N VAL A 213 17.61 -6.72 -7.00
CA VAL A 213 16.21 -7.04 -6.72
C VAL A 213 16.10 -7.83 -5.43
N PHE A 214 15.29 -7.34 -4.50
CA PHE A 214 14.88 -8.06 -3.30
C PHE A 214 13.51 -8.66 -3.52
N ILE A 215 13.38 -9.98 -3.46
CA ILE A 215 12.13 -10.67 -3.78
C ILE A 215 11.75 -11.68 -2.71
N HIS A 216 10.45 -11.72 -2.40
CA HIS A 216 9.91 -12.69 -1.45
C HIS A 216 10.15 -14.13 -1.95
N ASP A 217 10.53 -15.02 -1.04
CA ASP A 217 10.93 -16.40 -1.35
C ASP A 217 9.81 -17.26 -1.97
N GLU A 218 8.54 -16.98 -1.66
CA GLU A 218 7.39 -17.62 -2.32
C GLU A 218 7.40 -17.40 -3.84
N GLN A 219 8.03 -16.32 -4.31
CA GLN A 219 8.12 -15.97 -5.73
C GLN A 219 9.42 -16.45 -6.39
N LYS A 220 10.22 -17.26 -5.68
CA LYS A 220 11.50 -17.79 -6.20
C LYS A 220 11.33 -18.55 -7.52
N SER A 221 10.25 -19.31 -7.67
CA SER A 221 9.99 -20.06 -8.91
C SER A 221 9.85 -19.16 -10.16
N LEU A 222 9.42 -17.91 -9.99
CA LEU A 222 9.27 -16.95 -11.08
C LEU A 222 10.63 -16.52 -11.67
N ILE A 223 11.69 -16.59 -10.86
CA ILE A 223 13.02 -16.07 -11.20
C ILE A 223 14.06 -17.16 -11.52
N ASP A 224 13.75 -18.45 -11.33
CA ASP A 224 14.71 -19.56 -11.43
C ASP A 224 15.45 -19.66 -12.79
N ASN A 225 14.93 -19.03 -13.86
CA ASN A 225 15.56 -18.98 -15.18
C ASN A 225 15.57 -17.56 -15.78
N LEU A 226 15.49 -16.54 -14.93
CA LEU A 226 15.41 -15.18 -15.39
C LEU A 226 16.78 -14.67 -15.85
N ASN A 227 16.88 -14.30 -17.12
CA ASN A 227 18.04 -13.57 -17.62
C ASN A 227 17.90 -12.08 -17.27
N THR A 228 18.62 -11.63 -16.25
CA THR A 228 18.71 -10.23 -15.84
C THR A 228 20.15 -9.87 -15.49
N LYS A 229 20.47 -8.57 -15.54
CA LYS A 229 21.77 -8.04 -15.10
C LYS A 229 21.79 -7.74 -13.60
N ALA A 230 20.62 -7.63 -12.98
CA ALA A 230 20.50 -7.33 -11.55
C ALA A 230 20.84 -8.55 -10.69
N ASP A 231 21.51 -8.32 -9.57
CA ASP A 231 21.67 -9.31 -8.52
C ASP A 231 20.30 -9.57 -7.87
N ILE A 232 19.86 -10.83 -7.82
CA ILE A 232 18.59 -11.17 -7.16
C ILE A 232 18.88 -11.75 -5.77
N VAL A 233 18.18 -11.21 -4.76
CA VAL A 233 18.28 -11.60 -3.36
C VAL A 233 16.90 -12.02 -2.87
N THR A 234 16.79 -13.28 -2.46
CA THR A 234 15.55 -13.83 -1.90
C THR A 234 15.47 -13.62 -0.39
N TYR A 235 14.26 -13.35 0.12
CA TYR A 235 14.03 -13.21 1.55
C TYR A 235 12.71 -13.84 2.00
N GLY A 236 12.69 -14.33 3.24
CA GLY A 236 11.46 -14.81 3.88
C GLY A 236 11.72 -15.91 4.90
N PHE A 237 10.71 -16.72 5.18
CA PHE A 237 10.77 -17.77 6.19
C PHE A 237 11.38 -19.08 5.66
N ASP A 238 11.48 -19.26 4.34
CA ASP A 238 11.95 -20.51 3.74
C ASP A 238 13.43 -20.77 4.03
N THR A 239 13.76 -22.06 4.18
CA THR A 239 15.14 -22.51 4.43
C THR A 239 16.08 -22.32 3.25
N ASN A 240 15.58 -21.96 2.07
CA ASN A 240 16.34 -21.72 0.84
C ASN A 240 16.44 -20.24 0.45
N SER A 241 15.94 -19.32 1.29
CA SER A 241 16.03 -17.88 1.09
C SER A 241 17.43 -17.37 1.42
N ASP A 242 17.97 -16.43 0.65
CA ASP A 242 19.32 -15.86 0.89
C ASP A 242 19.37 -15.14 2.25
N PHE A 243 18.29 -14.42 2.57
CA PHE A 243 18.03 -13.85 3.87
C PHE A 243 16.85 -14.56 4.54
N GLN A 244 17.15 -15.39 5.53
CA GLN A 244 16.16 -16.22 6.21
C GLN A 244 15.71 -15.60 7.54
N ILE A 245 14.41 -15.53 7.74
CA ILE A 245 13.78 -15.16 9.01
C ILE A 245 13.74 -16.38 9.92
N LEU A 246 14.30 -16.23 11.12
CA LEU A 246 14.39 -17.24 12.16
C LEU A 246 13.84 -16.69 13.47
N ASN A 247 13.53 -17.58 14.41
CA ASN A 247 13.16 -17.22 15.79
C ASN A 247 12.04 -16.18 15.91
N PHE A 248 11.13 -16.12 14.92
CA PHE A 248 10.03 -15.18 14.94
C PHE A 248 9.10 -15.46 16.12
N SER A 249 8.82 -14.43 16.90
CA SER A 249 7.86 -14.45 17.99
C SER A 249 7.24 -13.07 18.15
N GLN A 250 6.02 -13.03 18.69
CA GLN A 250 5.28 -11.79 18.89
C GLN A 250 4.50 -11.82 20.20
N ASN A 251 4.36 -10.66 20.83
CA ASN A 251 3.63 -10.46 22.09
C ASN A 251 3.08 -9.03 22.14
N GLU A 252 2.43 -8.61 23.23
CA GLU A 252 1.79 -7.28 23.31
C GLU A 252 2.70 -6.05 23.11
N LYS A 253 4.03 -6.25 23.14
CA LYS A 253 5.05 -5.21 22.92
C LYS A 253 5.48 -5.08 21.46
N GLY A 254 5.25 -6.09 20.63
CA GLY A 254 5.74 -6.14 19.26
C GLY A 254 6.24 -7.52 18.87
N SER A 255 7.05 -7.56 17.83
CA SER A 255 7.67 -8.76 17.28
C SER A 255 9.18 -8.76 17.43
N LEU A 256 9.74 -9.95 17.62
CA LEU A 256 11.16 -10.26 17.65
C LEU A 256 11.46 -11.31 16.58
N PHE A 257 12.57 -11.14 15.86
CA PHE A 257 13.04 -12.13 14.89
C PHE A 257 14.54 -11.99 14.64
N SER A 258 15.17 -13.08 14.18
CA SER A 258 16.54 -13.08 13.69
C SER A 258 16.54 -13.14 12.16
N LEU A 259 17.39 -12.36 11.51
CA LEU A 259 17.60 -12.35 10.07
C LEU A 259 18.99 -12.91 9.76
N LYS A 260 19.02 -14.11 9.17
CA LYS A 260 20.26 -14.79 8.78
C LYS A 260 20.60 -14.47 7.34
N ASN A 261 21.70 -13.76 7.11
CA ASN A 261 22.31 -13.60 5.79
C ASN A 261 23.17 -14.84 5.51
N LYS A 262 22.74 -15.71 4.59
CA LYS A 262 23.46 -16.95 4.27
C LYS A 262 24.74 -16.71 3.47
N ILE A 263 24.78 -15.65 2.67
CA ILE A 263 25.93 -15.32 1.82
C ILE A 263 27.10 -14.84 2.68
N ALA A 264 26.83 -13.91 3.61
CA ALA A 264 27.86 -13.40 4.53
C ALA A 264 28.03 -14.25 5.80
N ASN A 265 27.16 -15.24 6.01
CA ASN A 265 27.05 -16.01 7.24
C ASN A 265 26.94 -15.14 8.51
N THR A 266 26.13 -14.07 8.43
CA THR A 266 25.84 -13.16 9.54
C THR A 266 24.42 -13.34 10.05
N LEU A 267 24.19 -12.97 11.31
CA LEU A 267 22.90 -13.03 11.97
C LEU A 267 22.62 -11.67 12.62
N TYR A 268 21.43 -11.13 12.38
CA TYR A 268 20.96 -9.86 12.94
C TYR A 268 19.69 -10.09 13.74
N ASP A 269 19.57 -9.53 14.94
CA ASP A 269 18.37 -9.65 15.76
C ASP A 269 17.58 -8.34 15.76
N PHE A 270 16.32 -8.39 15.39
CA PHE A 270 15.47 -7.21 15.26
C PHE A 270 14.29 -7.25 16.22
N GLU A 271 13.92 -6.07 16.69
CA GLU A 271 12.70 -5.80 17.44
C GLU A 271 11.90 -4.73 16.71
N THR A 272 10.60 -4.96 16.53
CA THR A 272 9.70 -4.03 15.83
C THR A 272 8.33 -3.99 16.49
N ASN A 273 7.64 -2.85 16.37
CA ASN A 273 6.25 -2.69 16.82
C ASN A 273 5.22 -3.32 15.86
N ALA A 274 5.67 -3.88 14.74
CA ALA A 274 4.83 -4.57 13.77
C ALA A 274 4.38 -5.95 14.26
N TYR A 275 3.21 -6.38 13.77
CA TYR A 275 2.59 -7.66 14.12
C TYR A 275 2.24 -8.47 12.87
N GLY A 276 2.30 -9.79 13.01
CA GLY A 276 1.96 -10.73 11.96
C GLY A 276 3.10 -10.92 10.95
N LYS A 277 3.21 -12.16 10.44
CA LYS A 277 4.30 -12.57 9.54
C LYS A 277 4.40 -11.70 8.29
N HIS A 278 3.28 -11.29 7.71
CA HIS A 278 3.25 -10.44 6.51
C HIS A 278 3.89 -9.06 6.75
N ASN A 279 3.67 -8.44 7.91
CA ASN A 279 4.33 -7.17 8.23
C ASN A 279 5.81 -7.37 8.56
N ILE A 280 6.21 -8.53 9.09
CA ILE A 280 7.63 -8.87 9.24
C ILE A 280 8.31 -9.04 7.89
N LEU A 281 7.66 -9.67 6.91
CA LEU A 281 8.18 -9.76 5.55
C LEU A 281 8.37 -8.37 4.93
N ASN A 282 7.38 -7.48 5.08
CA ASN A 282 7.49 -6.08 4.66
C ASN A 282 8.65 -5.36 5.36
N THR A 283 8.82 -5.60 6.65
CA THR A 283 9.88 -5.00 7.48
C THR A 283 11.25 -5.50 7.03
N VAL A 284 11.40 -6.80 6.78
CA VAL A 284 12.64 -7.39 6.29
C VAL A 284 13.01 -6.84 4.92
N ALA A 285 12.06 -6.71 4.00
CA ALA A 285 12.33 -6.09 2.70
C ALA A 285 12.93 -4.67 2.83
N ALA A 286 12.39 -3.85 3.74
CA ALA A 286 12.93 -2.52 4.02
C ALA A 286 14.30 -2.56 4.71
N ILE A 287 14.54 -3.51 5.62
CA ILE A 287 15.84 -3.75 6.25
C ILE A 287 16.89 -4.08 5.19
N LEU A 288 16.57 -4.97 4.24
CA LEU A 288 17.51 -5.43 3.22
C LEU A 288 17.95 -4.30 2.30
N VAL A 289 17.00 -3.49 1.83
CA VAL A 289 17.30 -2.27 1.08
C VAL A 289 18.22 -1.34 1.89
N SER A 290 17.92 -1.14 3.17
CA SER A 290 18.68 -0.24 4.04
C SER A 290 20.11 -0.74 4.31
N LEU A 291 20.27 -2.04 4.55
CA LEU A 291 21.59 -2.68 4.72
C LEU A 291 22.41 -2.57 3.43
N ASP A 292 21.77 -2.74 2.27
CA ASP A 292 22.43 -2.66 0.97
C ASP A 292 22.88 -1.23 0.62
N GLU A 293 22.17 -0.21 1.11
CA GLU A 293 22.60 1.19 1.06
C GLU A 293 23.66 1.57 2.10
N GLY A 294 24.09 0.61 2.93
CA GLY A 294 25.15 0.80 3.91
C GLY A 294 24.69 1.39 5.25
N ILE A 295 23.38 1.44 5.52
CA ILE A 295 22.87 1.80 6.85
C ILE A 295 23.21 0.65 7.81
N ASP A 296 23.89 0.95 8.91
CA ASP A 296 24.35 -0.09 9.83
C ASP A 296 23.19 -0.72 10.61
N TYR A 297 23.40 -1.96 11.05
CA TYR A 297 22.41 -2.74 11.79
C TYR A 297 21.86 -2.01 13.03
N SER A 298 22.70 -1.31 13.80
CA SER A 298 22.27 -0.67 15.04
C SER A 298 21.35 0.50 14.77
N SER A 299 21.64 1.27 13.71
CA SER A 299 20.86 2.36 13.17
C SER A 299 19.50 1.91 12.64
N ILE A 300 19.47 0.82 11.86
CA ILE A 300 18.22 0.21 11.38
C ILE A 300 17.37 -0.26 12.56
N ASN A 301 17.95 -1.02 13.49
CA ASN A 301 17.21 -1.55 14.64
C ASN A 301 16.63 -0.42 15.52
N LYS A 302 17.36 0.68 15.71
CA LYS A 302 16.84 1.87 16.40
C LYS A 302 15.66 2.49 15.65
N SER A 303 15.77 2.62 14.33
CA SER A 303 14.73 3.23 13.48
C SER A 303 13.42 2.41 13.50
N LEU A 304 13.52 1.08 13.52
CA LEU A 304 12.36 0.20 13.58
C LEU A 304 11.56 0.34 14.89
N LYS A 305 12.23 0.67 16.00
CA LYS A 305 11.57 0.90 17.30
C LYS A 305 10.81 2.23 17.34
N THR A 306 11.24 3.22 16.56
CA THR A 306 10.59 4.54 16.48
C THR A 306 9.55 4.62 15.36
N PHE A 307 9.53 3.64 14.44
CA PHE A 307 8.58 3.62 13.35
C PHE A 307 7.14 3.55 13.89
N PRO A 308 6.28 4.53 13.56
CA PRO A 308 4.87 4.46 13.89
C PRO A 308 4.21 3.33 13.10
N GLN A 309 3.20 2.67 13.67
CA GLN A 309 2.45 1.66 12.91
C GLN A 309 1.83 2.28 11.65
N VAL A 310 1.74 1.47 10.59
CA VAL A 310 1.01 1.85 9.38
C VAL A 310 -0.47 1.67 9.66
N GLU A 311 -1.26 2.70 9.36
CA GLU A 311 -2.71 2.67 9.59
C GLU A 311 -3.35 1.44 8.95
N ARG A 312 -4.27 0.82 9.67
CA ARG A 312 -5.04 -0.34 9.20
C ARG A 312 -4.18 -1.56 8.80
N ARG A 313 -2.94 -1.69 9.27
CA ARG A 313 -2.08 -2.87 9.01
C ARG A 313 -1.77 -3.56 10.34
N PHE A 314 -2.75 -4.28 10.87
CA PHE A 314 -2.81 -4.75 12.25
C PHE A 314 -2.59 -3.59 13.24
N GLU A 315 -3.33 -2.50 13.05
CA GLU A 315 -3.19 -1.30 13.87
C GLU A 315 -3.90 -1.51 15.21
N ILE A 316 -3.18 -1.34 16.32
CA ILE A 316 -3.82 -1.31 17.64
C ILE A 316 -4.37 0.09 17.89
N ILE A 317 -5.66 0.26 17.65
CA ILE A 317 -6.37 1.54 17.77
C ILE A 317 -6.54 1.95 19.23
N SER A 318 -6.85 0.98 20.09
CA SER A 318 -7.06 1.20 21.52
C SER A 318 -6.77 -0.07 22.31
N LYS A 319 -6.31 0.09 23.55
CA LYS A 319 -6.16 -1.00 24.53
C LYS A 319 -7.15 -0.88 25.70
N ASN A 320 -8.04 0.12 25.63
CA ASN A 320 -8.88 0.55 26.75
C ASN A 320 -10.32 0.90 26.30
N VAL A 321 -10.86 0.13 25.34
CA VAL A 321 -12.20 0.38 24.81
C VAL A 321 -13.25 0.30 25.92
N PHE A 322 -14.17 1.27 25.94
CA PHE A 322 -15.19 1.42 27.00
C PHE A 322 -14.62 1.49 28.42
N SER A 323 -13.39 2.02 28.58
CA SER A 323 -12.68 2.06 29.86
C SER A 323 -12.42 0.68 30.48
N GLN A 324 -12.37 -0.38 29.65
CA GLN A 324 -12.04 -1.75 30.04
C GLN A 324 -10.80 -2.22 29.29
N ASN A 325 -10.09 -3.24 29.78
CA ASN A 325 -8.96 -3.84 29.07
C ASN A 325 -9.39 -4.66 27.83
N ILE A 326 -10.06 -4.00 26.89
CA ILE A 326 -10.51 -4.51 25.61
C ILE A 326 -9.65 -3.85 24.54
N ILE A 327 -8.99 -4.68 23.74
CA ILE A 327 -8.14 -4.26 22.64
C ILE A 327 -9.03 -4.10 21.40
N LEU A 328 -8.79 -3.04 20.63
CA LEU A 328 -9.34 -2.85 19.29
C LEU A 328 -8.20 -2.85 18.29
N VAL A 329 -8.29 -3.79 17.34
CA VAL A 329 -7.40 -3.89 16.18
C VAL A 329 -8.18 -3.50 14.93
N ASP A 330 -7.60 -2.63 14.09
CA ASP A 330 -8.10 -2.38 12.73
C ASP A 330 -7.14 -2.96 11.69
N ASP A 331 -7.69 -3.66 10.70
CA ASP A 331 -6.91 -4.28 9.64
C ASP A 331 -7.59 -4.19 8.26
N TYR A 332 -6.79 -3.83 7.26
CA TYR A 332 -7.20 -3.60 5.88
C TYR A 332 -7.43 -4.90 5.11
N GLY A 333 -6.94 -6.04 5.63
CA GLY A 333 -7.07 -7.34 5.00
C GLY A 333 -8.52 -7.62 4.60
N HIS A 334 -8.70 -8.07 3.37
CA HIS A 334 -10.00 -8.29 2.75
C HIS A 334 -10.02 -9.54 1.88
N HIS A 335 -8.88 -10.21 1.71
CA HIS A 335 -8.75 -11.55 1.16
C HIS A 335 -8.82 -12.61 2.29
N PRO A 336 -9.42 -13.80 2.09
CA PRO A 336 -9.51 -14.84 3.12
C PRO A 336 -8.17 -15.20 3.80
N THR A 337 -7.08 -15.25 3.04
CA THR A 337 -5.72 -15.48 3.58
C THR A 337 -5.30 -14.38 4.56
N GLU A 338 -5.59 -13.12 4.26
CA GLU A 338 -5.26 -12.00 5.14
C GLU A 338 -6.08 -12.07 6.43
N LEU A 339 -7.37 -12.39 6.33
CA LEU A 339 -8.23 -12.62 7.49
C LEU A 339 -7.64 -13.69 8.41
N ILE A 340 -7.28 -14.86 7.85
CA ILE A 340 -6.66 -15.96 8.60
C ILE A 340 -5.38 -15.47 9.31
N ASN A 341 -4.53 -14.72 8.61
CA ASN A 341 -3.28 -14.21 9.16
C ASN A 341 -3.51 -13.26 10.34
N THR A 342 -4.48 -12.35 10.22
CA THR A 342 -4.86 -11.42 11.29
C THR A 342 -5.46 -12.15 12.48
N ILE A 343 -6.37 -13.11 12.25
CA ILE A 343 -6.98 -13.95 13.29
C ILE A 343 -5.91 -14.75 14.05
N ASN A 344 -4.97 -15.36 13.32
CA ASN A 344 -3.90 -16.15 13.94
C ASN A 344 -2.95 -15.29 14.76
N THR A 345 -2.64 -14.08 14.26
CA THR A 345 -1.81 -13.10 14.99
C THR A 345 -2.47 -12.70 16.31
N ILE A 346 -3.79 -12.44 16.30
CA ILE A 346 -4.54 -12.18 17.54
C ILE A 346 -4.47 -13.37 18.50
N LYS A 347 -4.66 -14.60 18.01
CA LYS A 347 -4.63 -15.80 18.84
C LYS A 347 -3.24 -16.10 19.42
N GLU A 348 -2.18 -15.73 18.73
CA GLU A 348 -0.81 -15.88 19.22
C GLU A 348 -0.50 -14.88 20.34
N ILE A 349 -0.86 -13.60 20.16
CA ILE A 349 -0.58 -12.54 21.12
C ILE A 349 -1.53 -12.63 22.33
N TRP A 350 -2.81 -12.93 22.08
CA TRP A 350 -3.88 -12.97 23.08
C TRP A 350 -4.66 -14.30 23.06
N PRO A 351 -4.02 -15.43 23.42
CA PRO A 351 -4.62 -16.77 23.29
C PRO A 351 -5.88 -17.00 24.14
N LYS A 352 -6.12 -16.15 25.15
CA LYS A 352 -7.28 -16.24 26.04
C LYS A 352 -8.43 -15.31 25.64
N LYS A 353 -8.24 -14.43 24.65
CA LYS A 353 -9.27 -13.48 24.23
C LYS A 353 -10.17 -14.10 23.16
N GLU A 354 -11.46 -13.86 23.25
CA GLU A 354 -12.46 -14.20 22.23
C GLU A 354 -12.57 -13.05 21.22
N ILE A 355 -12.46 -13.37 19.93
CA ILE A 355 -12.53 -12.36 18.86
C ILE A 355 -13.98 -11.96 18.60
N VAL A 356 -14.24 -10.66 18.57
CA VAL A 356 -15.46 -10.03 18.03
C VAL A 356 -15.06 -9.30 16.76
N MET A 357 -15.45 -9.85 15.62
CA MET A 357 -15.01 -9.36 14.31
C MET A 357 -16.15 -8.64 13.61
N ALA A 358 -15.93 -7.37 13.26
CA ALA A 358 -16.74 -6.66 12.28
C ALA A 358 -16.06 -6.73 10.92
N PHE A 359 -16.61 -7.52 10.01
CA PHE A 359 -16.06 -7.74 8.68
C PHE A 359 -16.91 -7.10 7.59
N GLN A 360 -16.29 -6.32 6.72
CA GLN A 360 -16.93 -5.79 5.52
C GLN A 360 -16.27 -6.38 4.27
N PRO A 361 -17.00 -7.21 3.49
CA PRO A 361 -16.49 -7.67 2.20
C PRO A 361 -16.26 -6.48 1.25
N HIS A 362 -15.27 -6.59 0.37
CA HIS A 362 -14.91 -5.53 -0.58
C HIS A 362 -14.99 -6.08 -2.01
N ARG A 363 -15.81 -5.42 -2.86
CA ARG A 363 -16.20 -5.80 -4.23
C ARG A 363 -17.04 -7.07 -4.34
N TYR A 364 -18.07 -7.03 -5.19
CA TYR A 364 -18.92 -8.18 -5.50
C TYR A 364 -18.17 -9.25 -6.29
N SER A 365 -17.31 -8.83 -7.23
CA SER A 365 -16.47 -9.70 -8.05
C SER A 365 -15.60 -10.63 -7.19
N ARG A 366 -14.94 -10.07 -6.16
CA ARG A 366 -14.11 -10.81 -5.20
C ARG A 366 -14.92 -11.71 -4.29
N THR A 367 -16.03 -11.23 -3.74
CA THR A 367 -16.94 -12.06 -2.94
C THR A 367 -17.42 -13.26 -3.72
N LYS A 368 -17.75 -13.10 -5.01
CA LYS A 368 -18.11 -14.21 -5.91
C LYS A 368 -16.94 -15.19 -6.11
N ALA A 369 -15.76 -14.66 -6.44
CA ALA A 369 -14.61 -15.49 -6.79
C ALA A 369 -14.12 -16.36 -5.62
N LEU A 370 -14.22 -15.84 -4.39
CA LEU A 370 -13.68 -16.44 -3.17
C LEU A 370 -14.79 -16.81 -2.16
N PHE A 371 -16.00 -17.03 -2.66
CA PHE A 371 -17.19 -17.13 -1.83
C PHE A 371 -17.07 -18.24 -0.78
N ASN A 372 -16.61 -19.42 -1.19
CA ASN A 372 -16.49 -20.58 -0.30
C ASN A 372 -15.36 -20.38 0.71
N GLU A 373 -14.26 -19.78 0.30
CA GLU A 373 -13.12 -19.45 1.16
C GLU A 373 -13.55 -18.44 2.24
N PHE A 374 -14.36 -17.44 1.88
CA PHE A 374 -14.96 -16.53 2.86
C PHE A 374 -15.88 -17.27 3.83
N VAL A 375 -16.76 -18.14 3.35
CA VAL A 375 -17.64 -18.96 4.22
C VAL A 375 -16.78 -19.77 5.19
N ASP A 376 -15.72 -20.42 4.72
CA ASP A 376 -14.85 -21.29 5.52
C ASP A 376 -14.10 -20.54 6.62
N VAL A 377 -13.60 -19.33 6.32
CA VAL A 377 -12.86 -18.51 7.29
C VAL A 377 -13.82 -17.87 8.29
N LEU A 378 -14.88 -17.22 7.80
CA LEU A 378 -15.80 -16.44 8.64
C LEU A 378 -16.67 -17.33 9.54
N SER A 379 -16.98 -18.56 9.10
CA SER A 379 -17.72 -19.54 9.92
C SER A 379 -16.96 -19.96 11.19
N LYS A 380 -15.64 -19.76 11.24
CA LYS A 380 -14.79 -20.10 12.40
C LYS A 380 -14.70 -18.98 13.43
N ILE A 381 -15.33 -17.83 13.18
CA ILE A 381 -15.32 -16.68 14.09
C ILE A 381 -16.62 -16.64 14.87
N ASP A 382 -16.58 -17.03 16.14
CA ASP A 382 -17.78 -17.15 16.97
C ASP A 382 -18.62 -15.87 17.00
N ASN A 383 -18.01 -14.71 17.25
CA ASN A 383 -18.71 -13.43 17.36
C ASN A 383 -18.48 -12.61 16.08
N LEU A 384 -19.12 -13.02 14.98
CA LEU A 384 -19.04 -12.34 13.69
C LEU A 384 -20.18 -11.33 13.51
N ILE A 385 -19.81 -10.10 13.16
CA ILE A 385 -20.69 -9.03 12.69
C ILE A 385 -20.34 -8.80 11.22
N LEU A 386 -21.15 -9.32 10.31
CA LEU A 386 -20.96 -9.18 8.88
C LEU A 386 -21.67 -7.91 8.39
N LEU A 387 -20.97 -7.06 7.66
CA LEU A 387 -21.51 -5.87 7.02
C LEU A 387 -21.87 -6.14 5.56
N GLU A 388 -22.69 -5.27 4.98
CA GLU A 388 -22.92 -5.23 3.53
C GLU A 388 -21.62 -5.00 2.74
N ILE A 389 -21.57 -5.60 1.55
CA ILE A 389 -20.42 -5.50 0.64
C ILE A 389 -20.17 -4.02 0.31
N TYR A 390 -18.93 -3.57 0.51
CA TYR A 390 -18.48 -2.30 -0.03
C TYR A 390 -18.29 -2.44 -1.55
N PRO A 391 -19.08 -1.75 -2.39
CA PRO A 391 -19.17 -2.05 -3.82
C PRO A 391 -17.91 -1.64 -4.60
N ALA A 392 -17.19 -0.60 -4.15
CA ALA A 392 -16.05 -0.02 -4.87
C ALA A 392 -16.33 0.24 -6.37
N SER A 393 -17.51 0.81 -6.67
CA SER A 393 -18.03 1.09 -8.02
C SER A 393 -18.56 -0.11 -8.82
N GLU A 394 -18.66 -1.30 -8.22
CA GLU A 394 -19.29 -2.46 -8.85
C GLU A 394 -20.80 -2.51 -8.63
N THR A 395 -21.51 -3.05 -9.60
CA THR A 395 -22.94 -3.38 -9.47
C THR A 395 -23.11 -4.69 -8.70
N PRO A 396 -24.19 -4.84 -7.91
CA PRO A 396 -24.50 -6.10 -7.23
C PRO A 396 -24.53 -7.30 -8.19
N ILE A 397 -24.01 -8.43 -7.71
CA ILE A 397 -24.05 -9.71 -8.43
C ILE A 397 -25.04 -10.64 -7.73
N GLU A 398 -25.98 -11.18 -8.49
CA GLU A 398 -27.01 -12.10 -8.00
C GLU A 398 -26.39 -13.34 -7.32
N ASN A 399 -26.94 -13.72 -6.16
CA ASN A 399 -26.50 -14.85 -5.32
C ASN A 399 -25.11 -14.70 -4.65
N TYR A 400 -24.49 -13.52 -4.70
CA TYR A 400 -23.17 -13.26 -4.08
C TYR A 400 -23.17 -11.97 -3.25
N SER A 401 -24.28 -11.66 -2.59
CA SER A 401 -24.41 -10.55 -1.64
C SER A 401 -23.93 -10.94 -0.23
N SER A 402 -23.80 -9.96 0.67
CA SER A 402 -23.56 -10.25 2.10
C SER A 402 -24.68 -11.08 2.73
N GLN A 403 -25.93 -10.98 2.22
CA GLN A 403 -27.03 -11.82 2.67
C GLN A 403 -26.80 -13.29 2.29
N ASP A 404 -26.38 -13.56 1.04
CA ASP A 404 -26.08 -14.92 0.58
C ASP A 404 -24.91 -15.52 1.39
N LEU A 405 -23.87 -14.72 1.61
CA LEU A 405 -22.72 -15.11 2.42
C LEU A 405 -23.14 -15.39 3.87
N PHE A 406 -23.97 -14.53 4.46
CA PHE A 406 -24.51 -14.66 5.80
C PHE A 406 -25.31 -15.96 5.97
N GLU A 407 -26.21 -16.27 5.04
CA GLU A 407 -27.04 -17.48 5.11
C GLU A 407 -26.21 -18.76 5.12
N LYS A 408 -25.12 -18.78 4.35
CA LYS A 408 -24.16 -19.91 4.36
C LYS A 408 -23.40 -20.00 5.68
N ILE A 409 -22.86 -18.88 6.16
CA ILE A 409 -22.13 -18.82 7.43
C ILE A 409 -23.04 -19.25 8.60
N LYS A 410 -24.31 -18.83 8.61
CA LYS A 410 -25.26 -19.14 9.68
C LYS A 410 -25.55 -20.63 9.84
N ASN A 411 -25.24 -21.46 8.85
CA ASN A 411 -25.32 -22.91 8.99
C ASN A 411 -24.30 -23.46 9.99
N PHE A 412 -23.13 -22.82 10.08
CA PHE A 412 -22.01 -23.23 10.92
C PHE A 412 -21.83 -22.34 12.15
N ASN A 413 -22.11 -21.04 12.03
CA ASN A 413 -22.05 -20.07 13.11
C ASN A 413 -23.43 -19.44 13.38
N LYS A 414 -24.13 -19.95 14.40
CA LYS A 414 -25.46 -19.44 14.79
C LYS A 414 -25.45 -18.06 15.45
N LYS A 415 -24.28 -17.59 15.91
CA LYS A 415 -24.11 -16.29 16.58
C LYS A 415 -23.79 -15.15 15.61
N ALA A 416 -23.43 -15.46 14.36
CA ALA A 416 -23.20 -14.45 13.35
C ALA A 416 -24.43 -13.54 13.20
N VAL A 417 -24.18 -12.25 13.02
CA VAL A 417 -25.21 -11.25 12.69
C VAL A 417 -24.85 -10.53 11.40
N LEU A 418 -25.86 -10.16 10.62
CA LEU A 418 -25.73 -9.28 9.46
C LEU A 418 -26.26 -7.90 9.86
N VAL A 419 -25.53 -6.85 9.49
CA VAL A 419 -25.89 -5.45 9.79
C VAL A 419 -25.76 -4.55 8.56
N HIS A 420 -26.56 -3.50 8.50
CA HIS A 420 -26.65 -2.55 7.39
C HIS A 420 -25.85 -1.28 7.68
N GLY A 421 -24.53 -1.44 7.80
CA GLY A 421 -23.58 -0.34 7.89
C GLY A 421 -22.94 -0.14 9.26
N ILE A 422 -22.18 0.96 9.37
CA ILE A 422 -21.24 1.20 10.48
C ILE A 422 -21.95 1.46 11.82
N ASP A 423 -23.07 2.17 11.81
CA ASP A 423 -23.78 2.50 13.06
C ASP A 423 -24.42 1.25 13.69
N GLU A 424 -25.03 0.39 12.89
CA GLU A 424 -25.54 -0.90 13.36
C GLU A 424 -24.42 -1.81 13.85
N ALA A 425 -23.31 -1.89 13.11
CA ALA A 425 -22.13 -2.63 13.55
C ALA A 425 -21.60 -2.15 14.92
N PHE A 426 -21.58 -0.83 15.15
CA PHE A 426 -21.19 -0.24 16.42
C PHE A 426 -22.12 -0.65 17.57
N ILE A 427 -23.44 -0.63 17.33
CA ILE A 427 -24.45 -1.08 18.30
C ILE A 427 -24.25 -2.56 18.64
N GLU A 428 -23.97 -3.41 17.66
CA GLU A 428 -23.70 -4.84 17.89
C GLU A 428 -22.42 -5.05 18.70
N ILE A 429 -21.31 -4.37 18.38
CA ILE A 429 -20.05 -4.47 19.16
C ILE A 429 -20.27 -4.04 20.61
N GLN A 430 -21.11 -3.03 20.87
CA GLN A 430 -21.40 -2.55 22.23
C GLN A 430 -22.03 -3.61 23.15
N LYS A 431 -22.52 -4.73 22.62
CA LYS A 431 -23.02 -5.85 23.42
C LYS A 431 -21.88 -6.64 24.10
N PHE A 432 -20.64 -6.46 23.68
CA PHE A 432 -19.46 -7.23 24.12
C PHE A 432 -18.58 -6.45 25.12
N LYS A 433 -19.15 -6.02 26.25
CA LYS A 433 -18.46 -5.21 27.28
C LYS A 433 -17.79 -6.06 28.37
N ASN A 434 -16.85 -6.92 27.98
CA ASN A 434 -16.09 -7.76 28.91
C ASN A 434 -14.64 -7.91 28.43
N GLU A 435 -13.69 -7.87 29.36
CA GLU A 435 -12.25 -7.99 29.06
C GLU A 435 -11.83 -9.34 28.45
N LYS A 436 -12.69 -10.35 28.43
CA LYS A 436 -12.41 -11.57 27.67
C LYS A 436 -12.43 -11.34 26.16
N TYR A 437 -12.99 -10.24 25.66
CA TYR A 437 -13.10 -9.96 24.24
C TYR A 437 -11.94 -9.13 23.69
N ILE A 438 -11.67 -9.31 22.40
CA ILE A 438 -10.87 -8.42 21.56
C ILE A 438 -11.70 -8.05 20.33
N PHE A 439 -11.69 -6.77 19.98
CA PHE A 439 -12.43 -6.26 18.83
C PHE A 439 -11.51 -6.20 17.62
N LEU A 440 -12.00 -6.68 16.49
CA LEU A 440 -11.32 -6.64 15.20
C LEU A 440 -12.25 -5.99 14.18
N THR A 441 -11.86 -4.84 13.66
CA THR A 441 -12.48 -4.24 12.47
C THR A 441 -11.65 -4.64 11.25
N GLN A 442 -12.30 -5.26 10.26
CA GLN A 442 -11.60 -5.93 9.16
C GLN A 442 -12.24 -5.58 7.82
N GLY A 443 -11.43 -5.12 6.86
CA GLY A 443 -11.83 -4.94 5.47
C GLY A 443 -11.23 -3.69 4.83
N ALA A 444 -11.29 -3.59 3.50
CA ALA A 444 -10.72 -2.48 2.72
C ALA A 444 -11.67 -1.30 2.49
N GLY A 445 -12.95 -1.45 2.83
CA GLY A 445 -13.96 -0.40 2.71
C GLY A 445 -13.90 0.61 3.85
N ASN A 446 -15.07 1.01 4.35
CA ASN A 446 -15.23 2.05 5.35
C ASN A 446 -15.23 1.55 6.80
N THR A 447 -14.71 0.34 7.06
CA THR A 447 -14.56 -0.22 8.42
C THR A 447 -13.68 0.60 9.33
N SER A 448 -12.75 1.40 8.80
CA SER A 448 -11.98 2.36 9.60
C SER A 448 -12.85 3.42 10.28
N LEU A 449 -14.03 3.74 9.73
CA LEU A 449 -15.01 4.61 10.37
C LEU A 449 -15.65 3.96 11.59
N LEU A 450 -15.73 2.62 11.63
CA LEU A 450 -16.15 1.90 12.82
C LEU A 450 -15.08 1.97 13.90
N ALA A 451 -13.82 1.73 13.53
CA ALA A 451 -12.69 1.80 14.45
C ALA A 451 -12.58 3.18 15.11
N SER A 452 -12.79 4.25 14.35
CA SER A 452 -12.70 5.63 14.86
C SER A 452 -13.78 5.99 15.88
N LYS A 453 -14.93 5.30 15.91
CA LYS A 453 -15.97 5.52 16.94
C LYS A 453 -15.56 5.09 18.36
N PHE A 454 -14.42 4.40 18.50
CA PHE A 454 -13.87 3.96 19.78
C PHE A 454 -12.67 4.77 20.26
N LYS A 455 -12.18 5.72 19.44
CA LYS A 455 -11.24 6.76 19.87
C LYS A 455 -12.00 7.81 20.66
#